data_AF-A0A4U9CYF1-F1
#
_entry.id   AF-A0A4U9CYF1-F1
#
_cell.length_a   1.000
_cell.length_b   1.000
_cell.length_c   1.000
_cell.angle_alpha   90.00
_cell.angle_beta   90.00
_cell.angle_gamma   90.00
#
_symmetry.space_group_name_H-M   'P 1'
#
loop_
_entity.id
_entity.type
_entity.pdbx_description
1 polymer ?
#
loop_
_entity_poly.entity_id
_entity_poly.type
_entity_poly.pdbx_seq_one_letter_code
_entity_poly.pdbx_strand_id
1 'polypeptide(L)' 'MSEADMLHSAELEIREALPDDAHAIAALYVWHVLNGRASFEDIPPTVDEMRKAY' A
#
# COMPACT_ATOMS: atom_id res chain seq x y z
N MET A 1 3.33 -8.57 25.26
CA MET A 1 2.42 -8.51 24.10
C MET A 1 1.17 -9.28 24.50
N SER A 2 0.00 -8.70 24.28
CA SER A 2 -1.28 -9.25 24.73
C SER A 2 -1.66 -10.50 23.91
N GLU A 3 -2.48 -11.41 24.43
CA GLU A 3 -3.07 -12.51 23.63
C GLU A 3 -3.83 -11.98 22.40
N ALA A 4 -4.40 -10.77 22.50
CA ALA A 4 -5.01 -10.08 21.38
C ALA A 4 -3.99 -9.68 20.30
N ASP A 5 -2.75 -9.29 20.66
CA ASP A 5 -1.69 -8.98 19.67
C ASP A 5 -1.23 -10.27 18.96
N MET A 6 -1.18 -11.38 19.68
CA MET A 6 -0.71 -12.68 19.17
C MET A 6 -1.70 -13.31 18.19
N LEU A 7 -3.01 -13.14 18.40
CA LEU A 7 -4.07 -13.66 17.53
C LEU A 7 -4.15 -12.92 16.18
N HIS A 8 -3.86 -11.61 16.14
CA HIS A 8 -3.85 -10.83 14.90
C HIS A 8 -2.55 -11.01 14.09
N SER A 9 -1.44 -11.34 14.75
CA SER A 9 -0.13 -11.51 14.11
C SER A 9 -0.04 -12.72 13.18
N ALA A 10 -0.89 -13.73 13.35
CA ALA A 10 -0.90 -14.90 12.46
C ALA A 10 -1.63 -14.66 11.12
N GLU A 11 -2.47 -13.61 11.04
CA GLU A 11 -3.26 -13.29 9.84
C GLU A 11 -2.64 -12.16 9.01
N LEU A 12 -1.75 -11.35 9.59
CA LEU A 12 -1.13 -10.20 8.95
C LEU A 12 0.39 -10.40 8.85
N GLU A 13 0.85 -10.78 7.66
CA GLU A 13 2.26 -10.91 7.33
C GLU A 13 2.83 -9.57 6.84
N ILE A 14 3.98 -9.16 7.40
CA ILE A 14 4.77 -8.05 6.87
C ILE A 14 5.93 -8.65 6.08
N ARG A 15 6.02 -8.29 4.79
CA ARG A 15 7.08 -8.72 3.88
C ARG A 15 7.52 -7.58 2.99
N GLU A 16 8.67 -7.75 2.33
CA GLU A 16 9.10 -6.84 1.27
C GLU A 16 8.07 -6.76 0.15
N ALA A 17 7.89 -5.56 -0.38
CA ALA A 17 7.02 -5.32 -1.52
C ALA A 17 7.68 -5.85 -2.80
N LEU A 18 6.87 -6.47 -3.66
CA LEU A 18 7.29 -7.01 -4.95
C LEU A 18 6.63 -6.23 -6.08
N PRO A 19 7.18 -6.25 -7.31
CA PRO A 19 6.58 -5.60 -8.48
C PRO A 19 5.12 -5.99 -8.77
N ASP A 20 4.69 -7.17 -8.35
CA ASP A 20 3.32 -7.66 -8.52
C ASP A 20 2.32 -7.04 -7.53
N ASP A 21 2.80 -6.49 -6.41
CA ASP A 21 1.97 -5.77 -5.44
C ASP A 21 1.54 -4.38 -5.92
N ALA A 22 2.15 -3.88 -7.00
CA ALA A 22 1.91 -2.55 -7.54
C ALA A 22 0.42 -2.26 -7.79
N HIS A 23 -0.36 -3.27 -8.22
CA HIS A 23 -1.81 -3.12 -8.39
C HIS A 23 -2.54 -2.83 -7.07
N ALA A 24 -2.23 -3.59 -6.02
CA ALA A 24 -2.87 -3.44 -4.72
C ALA A 24 -2.47 -2.10 -4.06
N ILE A 25 -1.19 -1.75 -4.14
CA ILE A 25 -0.65 -0.50 -3.60
C ILE A 25 -1.24 0.70 -4.35
N ALA A 26 -1.30 0.66 -5.68
CA ALA A 26 -1.92 1.73 -6.48
C ALA A 26 -3.40 1.93 -6.13
N ALA A 27 -4.16 0.86 -5.93
CA ALA A 27 -5.57 0.96 -5.56
C ALA A 27 -5.79 1.70 -4.22
N LEU A 28 -4.92 1.49 -3.24
CA LEU A 28 -4.93 2.25 -1.98
C LEU A 28 -4.49 3.70 -2.20
N TYR A 29 -3.41 3.89 -2.94
CA TYR A 29 -2.79 5.20 -3.13
C TYR A 29 -3.68 6.18 -3.91
N VAL A 30 -4.42 5.69 -4.92
CA VAL A 30 -5.36 6.50 -5.72
C VAL A 30 -6.35 7.26 -4.84
N TRP A 31 -6.92 6.61 -3.82
CA TRP A 31 -7.87 7.28 -2.94
C TRP A 31 -7.21 8.42 -2.17
N HIS A 32 -5.99 8.19 -1.67
CA HIS A 32 -5.24 9.19 -0.90
C HIS A 32 -4.78 10.39 -1.74
N VAL A 33 -4.45 10.17 -3.01
CA VAL A 33 -4.14 11.27 -3.94
C VAL A 33 -5.40 12.09 -4.25
N LEU A 34 -6.51 11.43 -4.58
CA LEU A 34 -7.72 12.13 -5.00
C LEU A 34 -8.53 12.77 -3.86
N ASN A 35 -8.41 12.27 -2.63
CA ASN A 35 -9.29 12.66 -1.51
C ASN A 35 -8.53 13.11 -0.26
N GLY A 36 -7.22 12.87 -0.20
CA GLY A 36 -6.39 13.15 0.95
C GLY A 36 -5.56 14.43 0.80
N ARG A 37 -4.80 14.73 1.85
CA ARG A 37 -3.71 15.73 1.82
C ARG A 37 -2.39 15.15 2.35
N ALA A 38 -2.33 13.83 2.46
CA ALA A 38 -1.15 13.12 2.93
C ALA A 38 -0.11 12.97 1.81
N SER A 39 -0.56 12.77 0.57
CA SER A 39 0.27 12.93 -0.61
C SER A 39 0.24 14.38 -1.10
N PHE A 40 1.32 14.80 -1.76
CA PHE A 40 1.41 16.08 -2.47
C PHE A 40 1.21 15.92 -3.99
N GLU A 41 0.99 14.70 -4.46
CA GLU A 41 0.64 14.45 -5.85
C GLU A 41 -0.82 14.85 -6.10
N ASP A 42 -1.08 15.43 -7.27
CA ASP A 42 -2.43 15.82 -7.71
C ASP A 42 -3.05 14.80 -8.68
N ILE A 43 -2.22 13.98 -9.33
CA ILE A 43 -2.62 12.99 -10.34
C ILE A 43 -2.11 11.63 -9.87
N PRO A 44 -2.98 10.62 -9.67
CA PRO A 44 -2.53 9.30 -9.26
C PRO A 44 -1.59 8.68 -10.31
N PRO A 45 -0.48 8.05 -9.89
CA PRO A 45 0.42 7.38 -10.80
C PRO A 45 -0.24 6.13 -11.39
N THR A 46 0.18 5.75 -12.59
CA THR A 46 -0.23 4.51 -13.22
C THR A 46 0.40 3.31 -12.51
N VAL A 47 -0.20 2.12 -12.68
CA VAL A 47 0.36 0.88 -12.12
C VAL A 47 1.77 0.60 -12.66
N ASP A 48 2.04 0.91 -13.93
CA ASP A 48 3.36 0.71 -14.53
C ASP A 48 4.41 1.68 -13.99
N GLU A 49 4.02 2.89 -13.56
CA GLU A 49 4.89 3.81 -12.85
C GLU A 49 5.16 3.31 -11.42
N MET A 50 4.13 2.83 -10.72
CA MET A 50 4.28 2.23 -9.39
C MET A 50 5.19 1.01 -9.41
N ARG A 51 5.10 0.16 -10.44
CA ARG A 51 5.94 -1.04 -10.59
C ARG A 51 7.43 -0.71 -10.67
N LYS A 52 7.82 0.48 -11.16
CA LYS A 52 9.23 0.90 -11.27
C LYS A 52 9.86 1.27 -9.92
N ALA A 53 9.06 1.42 -8.87
CA ALA A 53 9.54 1.75 -7.53
C ALA A 53 10.05 0.53 -6.74
N TYR A 54 9.90 -0.68 -7.28
CA TYR A 54 10.23 -1.96 -6.66
C TYR A 54 11.23 -2.76 -7.50
#